data_AF-A0A3D2MN29-F1
#
_entry.id   AF-A0A3D2MN29-F1
#
_cell.length_a   1.000
_cell.length_b   1.000
_cell.length_c   1.000
_cell.angle_alpha   90.00
_cell.angle_beta   90.00
_cell.angle_gamma   90.00
#
_symmetry.space_group_name_H-M   'P 1'
#
loop_
_entity.id
_entity.type
_entity.pdbx_description
1 polymer ?
#
loop_
_entity_poly.entity_id
_entity_poly.type
_entity_poly.pdbx_seq_one_letter_code
_entity_poly.pdbx_strand_id
1 'polypeptide(L)' 'PMMYVALSYDHRIVDGREAVQFLVRVKELVEDPETLLLEG' A
#
# COMPACT_ATOMS: atom_id res chain seq x y z
N PRO A 1 3.87 -13.29 -10.79
CA PRO A 1 5.17 -13.34 -10.10
C PRO A 1 4.98 -12.80 -8.68
N MET A 2 5.69 -13.31 -7.65
CA MET A 2 5.56 -12.78 -6.29
C MET A 2 6.64 -11.73 -6.01
N MET A 3 6.25 -10.63 -5.37
CA MET A 3 7.12 -9.55 -4.92
C MET A 3 6.91 -9.30 -3.43
N TYR A 4 8.01 -9.14 -2.68
CA TYR A 4 7.97 -8.85 -1.25
C TYR A 4 8.27 -7.39 -0.99
N VAL A 5 7.42 -6.73 -0.19
CA VAL A 5 7.52 -5.31 0.15
C VAL A 5 7.37 -5.16 1.66
N ALA A 6 8.16 -4.27 2.26
CA ALA A 6 8.11 -3.98 3.69
C ALA A 6 7.90 -2.48 3.92
N LEU A 7 7.06 -2.16 4.90
CA LEU A 7 6.82 -0.79 5.35
C LEU A 7 7.29 -0.64 6.79
N SER A 8 8.13 0.36 7.03
CA SER A 8 8.47 0.83 8.38
C SER A 8 7.82 2.19 8.60
N TYR A 9 7.20 2.37 9.76
CA TYR A 9 6.48 3.58 10.13
C TYR A 9 6.71 3.93 11.61
N ASP A 10 6.47 5.19 11.97
CA ASP A 10 6.55 5.63 13.36
C ASP A 10 5.24 5.35 14.09
N HIS A 11 5.23 4.32 14.93
CA HIS A 11 4.06 3.91 15.73
C HIS A 11 3.55 4.96 16.72
N ARG A 12 4.35 6.00 17.04
CA ARG A 12 3.91 7.09 17.92
C ARG A 12 2.97 8.05 17.21
N ILE A 13 2.97 8.04 15.88
CA ILE A 13 2.27 9.00 15.02
C ILE A 13 1.23 8.30 14.15
N VAL A 14 1.56 7.13 13.61
CA VAL A 14 0.70 6.38 12.68
C VAL A 14 0.22 5.09 13.32
N ASP A 15 -1.08 4.83 13.22
CA ASP A 15 -1.67 3.59 13.72
C ASP A 15 -1.33 2.41 12.80
N GLY A 16 -1.21 1.21 13.39
CA GLY A 16 -0.85 0.02 12.63
C GLY A 16 -1.89 -0.38 11.59
N ARG A 17 -3.17 -0.08 11.82
CA ARG A 17 -4.22 -0.29 10.82
C ARG A 17 -3.99 0.58 9.59
N GLU A 18 -3.69 1.86 9.78
CA GLU A 18 -3.46 2.81 8.68
C GLU A 18 -2.24 2.40 7.86
N ALA A 19 -1.16 2.00 8.53
CA ALA A 19 0.05 1.52 7.87
C ALA A 19 -0.21 0.25 7.02
N VAL A 20 -0.97 -0.70 7.55
CA VAL A 20 -1.34 -1.92 6.80
C VAL A 20 -2.24 -1.59 5.61
N GLN A 21 -3.26 -0.74 5.80
CA GLN A 21 -4.15 -0.33 4.72
C GLN A 21 -3.40 0.39 3.60
N PHE A 22 -2.45 1.25 3.95
CA PHE A 22 -1.56 1.90 2.98
C PHE A 22 -0.75 0.86 2.20
N LEU A 23 -0.10 -0.10 2.88
CA LEU A 23 0.70 -1.13 2.22
C LEU A 23 -0.15 -2.01 1.28
N VAL A 24 -1.38 -2.34 1.68
CA VAL A 24 -2.34 -3.05 0.83
C VAL A 24 -2.68 -2.23 -0.41
N ARG A 25 -2.96 -0.93 -0.26
CA ARG A 25 -3.23 -0.05 -1.40
C ARG A 25 -2.04 0.00 -2.36
N VAL A 26 -0.81 0.12 -1.86
CA VAL A 26 0.39 0.07 -2.69
C VAL A 26 0.51 -1.26 -3.43
N LYS A 27 0.23 -2.40 -2.76
CA LYS A 27 0.21 -3.72 -3.39
C LYS A 27 -0.77 -3.77 -4.56
N GLU A 28 -2.01 -3.32 -4.35
CA GLU A 28 -3.06 -3.28 -5.37
C GLU A 28 -2.67 -2.43 -6.58
N LEU A 29 -2.08 -1.26 -6.35
CA LEU A 29 -1.63 -0.38 -7.42
C LEU A 29 -0.49 -0.98 -8.26
N VAL A 30 0.36 -1.80 -7.65
CA VAL A 30 1.43 -2.50 -8.36
C VAL A 30 0.91 -3.75 -9.09
N GLU A 31 -0.09 -4.42 -8.54
CA GLU A 31 -0.73 -5.59 -9.15
C GLU A 31 -1.68 -5.22 -10.30
N ASP A 32 -2.40 -4.11 -10.18
CA ASP A 32 -3.36 -3.60 -11.17
C ASP A 32 -3.21 -2.07 -11.37
N PRO A 33 -2.23 -1.63 -12.17
CA PRO A 33 -1.98 -0.22 -12.41
C PRO A 33 -3.05 0.46 -13.26
N GLU A 34 -3.96 -0.28 -13.91
CA GLU A 34 -5.05 0.32 -14.70
C GLU A 34 -6.08 1.02 -13.78
N THR A 35 -6.23 0.54 -12.55
CA THR A 35 -7.06 1.16 -11.51
C THR A 35 -6.67 2.62 -11.23
N LEU A 36 -5.38 2.99 -11.37
CA LEU A 36 -4.91 4.37 -11.23
C LEU A 36 -5.39 5.29 -12.35
N LEU A 37 -5.60 4.74 -13.55
CA LEU A 37 -5.96 5.51 -14.74
C LEU A 37 -7.46 5.85 -14.79
N LEU A 38 -8.30 5.08 -14.08
CA LEU A 38 -9.75 5.27 -14.03
C LEU A 38 -10.21 6.22 -12.90
N GLU A 39 -9.34 6.49 -11.91
CA GLU A 39 -9.58 7.46 -10.83
C GLU A 39 -8.95 8.85 -11.13
N GLY A 40 -8.31 9.02 -12.29
CA GLY A 40 -7.61 10.24 -12.72
C GLY A 40 -8.45 11.26 -13.48
#